data_AF-A0A850J140-F1
#
_entry.id   AF-A0A850J140-F1
#
_cell.length_a   1.000
_cell.length_b   1.000
_cell.length_c   1.000
_cell.angle_alpha   90.00
_cell.angle_beta   90.00
_cell.angle_gamma   90.00
#
_symmetry.space_group_name_H-M   'P 1'
#
loop_
_entity.id
_entity.type
_entity.pdbx_description
1 polymer ?
#
loop_
_entity_poly.entity_id
_entity_poly.type
_entity_poly.pdbx_seq_one_letter_code
_entity_poly.pdbx_strand_id
1 'polypeptide(L)'
;MSPQRRREMIVRTALPLVAEHGTAVTTGQIARAAGIGEATIFRVFADKDELLDACLAEALRTDHVLAEIEAIPLGQPLPARLAEASTAIEAYLVRMGMVIGALHATGRGLPGRAMPPPGDPGGGMAGAAGLALTHNSA
;
A
#
# COMPACT_ATOMS: atom_id res chain seq x y z
N MET A 1 -12.93 -8.31 -24.11
CA MET A 1 -12.67 -7.76 -22.75
C MET A 1 -11.71 -6.59 -22.90
N SER A 2 -12.00 -5.42 -22.33
CA SER A 2 -11.10 -4.27 -22.43
C SER A 2 -9.79 -4.51 -21.65
N PRO A 3 -8.69 -3.83 -22.00
CA PRO A 3 -7.42 -3.94 -21.26
C PRO A 3 -7.58 -3.63 -19.77
N GLN A 4 -8.32 -2.58 -19.41
CA GLN A 4 -8.61 -2.20 -18.03
C GLN A 4 -9.38 -3.29 -17.29
N ARG A 5 -10.43 -3.86 -17.89
CA ARG A 5 -11.22 -4.90 -17.24
C ARG A 5 -10.40 -6.16 -17.01
N ARG A 6 -9.47 -6.48 -17.93
CA ARG A 6 -8.51 -7.58 -17.76
C ARG A 6 -7.54 -7.30 -16.61
N ARG A 7 -7.01 -6.07 -16.52
CA ARG A 7 -6.16 -5.64 -15.40
C ARG A 7 -6.86 -5.81 -14.07
N GLU A 8 -8.08 -5.29 -13.94
CA GLU A 8 -8.88 -5.42 -12.73
C GLU A 8 -9.17 -6.89 -12.36
N MET A 9 -9.46 -7.74 -13.35
CA MET A 9 -9.68 -9.16 -13.09
C MET A 9 -8.44 -9.83 -12.51
N ILE A 10 -7.26 -9.57 -13.09
CA ILE A 10 -6.01 -10.13 -12.59
C ILE A 10 -5.73 -9.63 -11.16
N VAL A 11 -5.90 -8.34 -10.90
CA VAL A 11 -5.70 -7.74 -9.57
C VAL A 11 -6.65 -8.37 -8.54
N ARG A 12 -7.95 -8.47 -8.85
CA ARG A 12 -8.94 -9.08 -7.95
C ARG A 12 -8.59 -10.54 -7.61
N THR A 13 -8.10 -11.31 -8.57
CA THR A 13 -7.68 -12.69 -8.33
C THR A 13 -6.35 -12.78 -7.57
N ALA A 14 -5.43 -11.86 -7.80
CA ALA A 14 -4.14 -11.83 -7.14
C ALA A 14 -4.22 -11.37 -5.67
N LEU A 15 -5.13 -10.44 -5.35
CA LEU A 15 -5.26 -9.83 -4.03
C LEU A 15 -5.31 -10.83 -2.86
N PRO A 16 -6.15 -11.89 -2.87
CA PRO A 16 -6.15 -12.89 -1.78
C PRO A 16 -4.82 -13.65 -1.69
N LEU A 17 -4.19 -13.99 -2.82
CA LEU A 17 -2.90 -14.68 -2.83
C LEU A 17 -1.77 -13.80 -2.29
N VAL A 18 -1.82 -12.49 -2.55
CA VAL A 18 -0.88 -11.51 -1.99
C VAL A 18 -1.08 -11.36 -0.49
N ALA A 19 -2.33 -11.33 -0.01
CA ALA A 19 -2.63 -11.28 1.42
C ALA A 19 -2.11 -12.52 2.17
N GLU A 20 -2.13 -13.70 1.53
CA GLU A 20 -1.66 -14.96 2.12
C GLU A 20 -0.13 -15.14 2.04
N HIS A 21 0.47 -14.83 0.88
CA HIS A 21 1.87 -15.16 0.60
C HIS A 21 2.81 -13.95 0.55
N GLY A 22 2.30 -12.72 0.66
CA GLY A 22 3.10 -11.51 0.50
C GLY A 22 3.83 -11.46 -0.85
N THR A 23 5.08 -10.98 -0.85
CA THR A 23 5.93 -10.94 -2.06
C THR A 23 6.39 -12.32 -2.51
N ALA A 24 6.18 -13.41 -1.73
CA ALA A 24 6.54 -14.75 -2.16
C ALA A 24 5.60 -15.31 -3.25
N VAL A 25 4.44 -14.67 -3.48
CA VAL A 25 3.50 -15.06 -4.54
C VAL A 25 4.18 -15.02 -5.92
N THR A 26 3.94 -16.02 -6.75
CA THR A 26 4.48 -16.11 -8.11
C THR A 26 3.42 -15.75 -9.16
N THR A 27 3.86 -15.24 -10.31
CA THR A 27 2.97 -14.99 -11.47
C THR A 27 2.28 -16.27 -11.93
N GLY A 28 2.93 -17.43 -11.80
CA GLY A 28 2.33 -18.74 -12.09
C GLY A 28 1.22 -19.16 -11.12
N GLN A 29 1.31 -18.84 -9.83
CA GLN A 29 0.18 -19.03 -8.89
C GLN A 29 -1.01 -18.18 -9.29
N ILE A 30 -0.78 -16.90 -9.62
CA ILE A 30 -1.82 -15.95 -10.02
C ILE A 30 -2.46 -16.37 -11.34
N ALA A 31 -1.65 -16.76 -12.33
CA ALA A 31 -2.12 -17.21 -13.64
C ALA A 31 -3.02 -18.44 -13.53
N ARG A 32 -2.61 -19.43 -12.73
CA ARG A 32 -3.43 -20.62 -12.42
C ARG A 32 -4.75 -20.25 -11.74
N ALA A 33 -4.71 -19.38 -10.72
CA ALA A 33 -5.91 -18.95 -10.03
C ALA A 33 -6.88 -18.17 -10.94
N ALA A 34 -6.35 -17.41 -11.91
CA ALA A 34 -7.14 -16.66 -12.87
C ALA A 34 -7.56 -17.49 -14.10
N GLY A 35 -7.09 -18.73 -14.26
CA GLY A 35 -7.36 -19.56 -15.43
C GLY A 35 -6.77 -18.98 -16.73
N ILE A 36 -5.66 -18.26 -16.64
CA ILE A 36 -4.97 -17.63 -17.78
C ILE A 36 -3.53 -18.11 -17.90
N GLY A 37 -2.90 -17.93 -19.07
CA GLY A 37 -1.46 -18.15 -19.22
C GLY A 37 -0.65 -16.97 -18.66
N GLU A 38 0.55 -17.23 -18.11
CA GLU A 38 1.43 -16.20 -17.54
C GLU A 38 1.78 -15.08 -18.53
N ALA A 39 1.95 -15.39 -19.82
CA ALA A 39 2.16 -14.39 -20.87
C ALA A 39 1.02 -13.35 -20.96
N THR A 40 -0.18 -13.67 -20.47
CA THR A 40 -1.31 -12.72 -20.39
C THR A 40 -1.12 -11.72 -19.26
N ILE A 41 -0.49 -12.12 -18.16
CA ILE A 41 -0.15 -11.22 -17.05
C ILE A 41 0.91 -10.24 -17.54
N PHE A 42 2.00 -10.72 -18.15
CA PHE A 42 3.08 -9.86 -18.66
C PHE A 42 2.69 -8.97 -19.86
N ARG A 43 1.52 -9.21 -20.48
CA ARG A 43 0.92 -8.28 -21.45
C ARG A 43 0.20 -7.11 -20.81
N VAL A 44 -0.15 -7.23 -19.52
CA VAL A 44 -0.96 -6.26 -18.77
C VAL A 44 -0.11 -5.52 -17.72
N PHE A 45 0.93 -6.18 -17.21
CA PHE A 45 1.89 -5.66 -16.25
C PHE A 45 3.30 -5.88 -16.81
N ALA A 46 4.17 -4.89 -16.69
CA ALA A 46 5.55 -4.96 -17.14
C ALA A 46 6.34 -6.01 -16.35
N ASP A 47 6.09 -6.09 -15.04
CA ASP A 47 6.74 -7.04 -14.14
C ASP A 47 5.82 -7.41 -12.96
N LYS A 48 6.35 -8.25 -12.06
CA LYS A 48 5.65 -8.67 -10.84
C LYS A 48 5.45 -7.50 -9.88
N ASP A 49 6.36 -6.53 -9.82
CA ASP A 49 6.26 -5.42 -8.88
C ASP A 49 5.10 -4.49 -9.27
N GLU A 50 4.89 -4.24 -10.56
CA GLU A 50 3.74 -3.47 -11.05
C GLU A 50 2.41 -4.16 -10.72
N LEU A 51 2.37 -5.49 -10.75
CA LEU A 51 1.20 -6.26 -10.33
C LEU A 51 0.96 -6.14 -8.82
N LEU A 52 2.02 -6.25 -8.00
CA LEU A 52 1.91 -6.07 -6.56
C LEU A 52 1.50 -4.64 -6.18
N ASP A 53 2.00 -3.63 -6.89
CA ASP A 53 1.55 -2.23 -6.79
C ASP A 53 0.06 -2.09 -7.06
N ALA A 54 -0.41 -2.73 -8.13
CA ALA A 54 -1.83 -2.69 -8.48
C ALA A 54 -2.70 -3.38 -7.40
N CYS A 55 -2.23 -4.48 -6.81
CA CYS A 55 -2.90 -5.12 -5.67
C CYS A 55 -2.91 -4.23 -4.43
N LEU A 56 -1.80 -3.54 -4.14
CA LEU A 56 -1.74 -2.59 -3.02
C LEU A 56 -2.71 -1.42 -3.25
N ALA A 57 -2.71 -0.84 -4.45
CA ALA A 57 -3.62 0.24 -4.82
C ALA A 57 -5.08 -0.19 -4.71
N GLU A 58 -5.42 -1.42 -5.14
CA GLU A 58 -6.76 -1.98 -5.00
C GLU A 58 -7.16 -2.18 -3.52
N ALA A 59 -6.23 -2.69 -2.69
CA ALA A 59 -6.48 -2.86 -1.26
C ALA A 59 -6.72 -1.53 -0.52
N LEU A 60 -6.15 -0.43 -1.03
CA LEU A 60 -6.32 0.93 -0.51
C LEU A 60 -7.57 1.64 -1.04
N ARG A 61 -8.34 1.03 -1.95
CA ARG A 61 -9.57 1.64 -2.45
C ARG A 61 -10.63 1.70 -1.37
N THR A 62 -11.19 2.90 -1.18
CA THR A 62 -12.23 3.15 -0.19
C THR A 62 -13.65 3.06 -0.77
N ASP A 63 -13.83 2.92 -2.08
CA ASP A 63 -15.17 2.97 -2.70
C ASP A 63 -16.13 1.95 -2.11
N HIS A 64 -15.62 0.76 -1.78
CA HIS A 64 -16.45 -0.31 -1.21
C HIS A 64 -16.94 0.04 0.19
N VAL A 65 -16.05 0.53 1.08
CA VAL A 65 -16.45 0.93 2.45
C VAL A 65 -17.34 2.16 2.44
N LEU A 66 -17.12 3.09 1.51
CA LEU A 66 -17.99 4.25 1.32
C LEU A 66 -19.40 3.82 0.89
N ALA A 67 -19.51 2.89 -0.07
CA ALA A 67 -20.80 2.35 -0.50
C ALA A 67 -21.53 1.59 0.61
N GLU A 68 -20.80 0.85 1.45
CA GLU A 68 -21.38 0.18 2.63
C GLU A 68 -21.93 1.19 3.64
N ILE A 69 -21.17 2.25 3.94
CA ILE A 69 -21.61 3.32 4.84
C ILE A 69 -22.82 4.06 4.27
N GLU A 70 -22.83 4.36 2.97
CA GLU A 70 -23.93 5.04 2.30
C GLU A 70 -25.24 4.22 2.33
N ALA A 71 -25.12 2.88 2.31
CA ALA A 71 -26.26 1.98 2.37
C ALA A 71 -26.92 1.88 3.77
N ILE A 72 -26.31 2.45 4.82
CA ILE A 72 -26.82 2.37 6.19
C ILE A 72 -28.15 3.16 6.31
N PRO A 73 -29.26 2.51 6.71
CA PRO A 73 -30.55 3.17 6.82
C PRO A 73 -30.55 4.37 7.79
N LEU A 74 -30.97 5.54 7.31
CA LEU A 74 -31.03 6.76 8.14
C LEU A 74 -32.16 6.74 9.17
N GLY A 75 -33.16 5.87 9.00
CA GLY A 75 -34.34 5.77 9.87
C GLY A 75 -34.11 5.02 11.19
N GLN A 76 -32.95 4.36 11.37
CA GLN A 76 -32.63 3.64 12.59
C GLN A 76 -31.92 4.54 13.62
N PRO A 77 -31.91 4.17 14.92
CA PRO A 77 -31.24 4.96 15.96
C PRO A 77 -29.76 5.19 15.68
N LEU A 78 -29.24 6.38 16.06
CA LEU A 78 -27.84 6.75 15.84
C LEU A 78 -26.82 5.69 16.34
N PRO A 79 -26.98 5.05 17.52
CA PRO A 79 -26.04 4.03 17.96
C PRO A 79 -25.93 2.83 17.01
N ALA A 80 -27.05 2.38 16.42
CA ALA A 80 -27.04 1.28 15.47
C ALA A 80 -26.31 1.65 14.17
N ARG A 81 -26.54 2.87 13.67
CA ARG A 81 -25.85 3.40 12.48
C ARG A 81 -24.35 3.48 12.69
N LEU A 82 -23.92 3.96 13.87
CA LEU A 82 -22.51 4.05 14.21
C LEU A 82 -21.85 2.67 14.33
N ALA A 83 -22.56 1.68 14.88
CA ALA A 83 -22.06 0.31 14.97
C ALA A 83 -21.87 -0.32 13.58
N GLU A 84 -22.83 -0.14 12.67
CA GLU A 84 -22.71 -0.62 11.28
C GLU A 84 -21.57 0.07 10.54
N ALA A 85 -21.45 1.40 10.67
CA ALA A 85 -20.34 2.14 10.08
C ALA A 85 -18.97 1.69 10.64
N SER A 86 -18.87 1.47 11.96
CA SER A 86 -17.65 0.94 12.60
C SER A 86 -17.29 -0.43 12.03
N THR A 87 -18.27 -1.31 11.88
CA THR A 87 -18.08 -2.66 11.32
C THR A 87 -17.52 -2.60 9.90
N ALA A 88 -18.08 -1.72 9.05
CA ALA A 88 -17.59 -1.52 7.68
C ALA A 88 -16.15 -0.98 7.66
N ILE A 89 -15.84 0.00 8.51
CA ILE A 89 -14.50 0.57 8.63
C ILE A 89 -13.50 -0.47 9.15
N GLU A 90 -13.85 -1.23 10.18
CA GLU A 90 -13.01 -2.31 10.73
C GLU A 90 -12.71 -3.37 9.67
N ALA A 91 -13.72 -3.82 8.93
CA ALA A 91 -13.53 -4.79 7.85
C ALA A 91 -12.59 -4.27 6.76
N TYR A 92 -12.71 -2.99 6.39
CA TYR A 92 -11.79 -2.32 5.47
C TYR A 92 -10.36 -2.28 6.01
N LEU A 93 -10.17 -1.82 7.25
CA LEU A 93 -8.86 -1.68 7.87
C LEU A 93 -8.16 -3.02 8.05
N VAL A 94 -8.90 -4.07 8.43
CA VAL A 94 -8.36 -5.44 8.55
C VAL A 94 -7.89 -5.95 7.19
N ARG A 95 -8.70 -5.80 6.13
CA ARG A 95 -8.34 -6.24 4.78
C ARG A 95 -7.11 -5.50 4.25
N MET A 96 -7.10 -4.18 4.38
CA MET A 96 -5.99 -3.32 4.00
C MET A 96 -4.71 -3.69 4.77
N GLY A 97 -4.84 -3.88 6.10
CA GLY A 97 -3.73 -4.24 6.98
C GLY A 97 -3.09 -5.58 6.65
N MET A 98 -3.88 -6.59 6.27
CA MET A 98 -3.35 -7.89 5.83
C MET A 98 -2.48 -7.77 4.58
N VAL A 99 -2.93 -7.02 3.57
CA VAL A 99 -2.18 -6.82 2.32
C VAL A 99 -0.89 -6.03 2.57
N ILE A 100 -0.99 -4.91 3.29
CA ILE A 100 0.18 -4.08 3.62
C ILE A 100 1.19 -4.86 4.46
N GLY A 101 0.73 -5.54 5.51
CA GLY A 101 1.56 -6.33 6.40
C GLY A 101 2.28 -7.47 5.69
N ALA A 102 1.58 -8.20 4.82
CA ALA A 102 2.17 -9.28 4.03
C ALA A 102 3.27 -8.77 3.08
N LEU A 103 3.07 -7.62 2.44
CA LEU A 103 4.07 -6.99 1.57
C LEU A 103 5.28 -6.45 2.36
N HIS A 104 5.06 -5.87 3.55
CA HIS A 104 6.15 -5.41 4.41
C HIS A 104 7.01 -6.53 4.97
N ALA A 105 6.37 -7.58 5.52
CA ALA A 105 7.06 -8.70 6.15
C ALA A 105 7.99 -9.46 5.19
N THR A 106 7.73 -9.33 3.89
CA THR A 106 8.45 -10.03 2.82
C THR A 106 9.32 -9.10 1.97
N GLY A 107 9.58 -7.87 2.43
CA GLY A 107 10.68 -7.01 1.94
C GLY A 107 10.30 -5.75 1.16
N ARG A 108 9.01 -5.39 1.03
CA ARG A 108 8.55 -4.26 0.21
C ARG A 108 8.12 -3.08 1.09
N GLY A 109 8.98 -2.07 1.28
CA GLY A 109 8.62 -0.81 1.94
C GLY A 109 7.56 -0.03 1.14
N LEU A 110 6.74 0.81 1.81
CA LEU A 110 5.77 1.67 1.11
C LEU A 110 6.50 2.60 0.13
N PRO A 111 6.00 2.78 -1.11
CA PRO A 111 6.56 3.76 -2.03
C PRO A 111 6.36 5.16 -1.43
N GLY A 112 7.46 5.83 -1.06
CA GLY A 112 7.43 7.23 -0.58
C GLY A 112 8.20 7.53 0.70
N ARG A 113 8.77 6.55 1.41
CA ARG A 113 9.66 6.81 2.55
C ARG A 113 11.09 6.44 2.20
N ALA A 114 11.73 7.25 1.34
CA ALA A 114 13.18 7.27 1.26
C ALA A 114 13.70 7.67 2.65
N MET A 115 14.18 6.70 3.41
CA MET A 115 14.93 6.98 4.64
C MET A 115 16.22 7.66 4.17
N PRO A 116 16.50 8.93 4.54
CA PRO A 116 17.81 9.49 4.28
C PRO A 116 18.85 8.56 4.91
N PRO A 117 20.01 8.31 4.26
CA PRO A 117 21.02 7.42 4.83
C PRO A 117 21.31 7.84 6.28
N PRO A 118 21.48 6.89 7.22
CA PRO A 118 21.85 7.23 8.58
C PRO A 118 23.10 8.11 8.53
N GLY A 119 22.98 9.34 9.02
CA GLY A 119 24.10 10.26 9.09
C GLY A 119 25.23 9.61 9.87
N ASP A 120 26.43 9.65 9.29
CA ASP A 120 27.65 9.13 9.90
C ASP A 120 27.82 9.74 11.31
N PRO A 121 27.89 8.93 12.39
CA PRO A 121 28.12 9.45 13.74
C PRO A 121 29.56 9.94 13.97
N GLY A 122 30.44 9.88 12.95
CA GLY A 122 31.89 10.03 13.11
C GLY A 122 32.51 11.39 12.74
N GLY A 123 31.74 12.43 12.43
CA GLY A 123 32.27 13.75 12.07
C GLY A 123 32.66 14.61 13.27
N GLY A 124 33.74 14.25 13.97
CA GLY A 124 34.22 14.89 15.19
C GLY A 124 34.45 16.41 15.08
N MET A 125 33.97 17.09 16.10
CA MET A 125 34.31 18.45 16.50
C MET A 125 35.84 18.64 16.58
N ALA A 126 36.42 19.37 15.63
CA ALA A 126 37.78 19.90 15.76
C ALA A 126 37.88 21.24 15.03
N GLY A 127 38.16 22.31 15.78
CA GLY A 127 38.62 23.58 15.19
C GLY A 127 37.87 24.85 15.59
N ALA A 128 37.47 25.01 16.86
CA ALA A 128 37.20 26.34 17.39
C ALA A 128 38.54 27.01 17.77
N ALA A 129 39.18 27.70 16.82
CA ALA A 129 40.22 28.70 17.09
C ALA A 129 40.46 29.57 15.85
N GLY A 130 40.15 30.87 15.94
CA GLY A 130 40.80 31.87 15.07
C GLY A 130 39.94 33.02 14.58
N LEU A 131 40.02 34.15 15.30
CA LEU A 131 39.96 35.54 14.84
C LEU A 131 38.80 36.04 13.94
N ALA A 132 38.09 37.07 14.39
CA ALA A 132 38.34 38.44 13.93
C ALA A 132 37.49 39.48 14.67
N LEU A 133 38.19 40.43 15.29
CA LEU A 133 37.72 41.73 15.72
C LEU A 133 37.29 42.57 14.51
N THR A 134 36.17 43.28 14.61
CA THR A 134 35.98 44.69 14.16
C THR A 134 34.67 45.18 14.82
N HIS A 135 34.74 45.94 15.91
CA HIS A 135 34.58 47.40 15.91
C HIS A 135 33.56 47.91 14.87
N ASN A 136 32.39 48.38 15.32
CA ASN A 136 32.12 49.82 15.28
C ASN A 136 30.91 50.19 16.18
N SER A 137 31.12 51.22 16.99
CA SER A 137 30.14 51.87 17.85
C SER A 137 29.53 53.09 17.14
N ALA A 138 28.24 53.34 17.36
CA ALA A 138 27.58 54.64 17.58
C ALA A 138 26.09 54.52 17.21
#